data_AF-A0A178YMN3-F1
#
_entry.id   AF-A0A178YMN3-F1
#
_cell.length_a   1.000
_cell.length_b   1.000
_cell.length_c   1.000
_cell.angle_alpha   90.00
_cell.angle_beta   90.00
_cell.angle_gamma   90.00
#
_symmetry.space_group_name_H-M   'P 1'
#
loop_
_entity.id
_entity.type
_entity.pdbx_description
1 polymer ?
#
loop_
_entity_poly.entity_id
_entity_poly.type
_entity_poly.pdbx_seq_one_letter_code
_entity_poly.pdbx_strand_id
1 'polypeptide(L)'
;MLHISDPAGFIRGLDKAIVDELQRADLLLAIKKTVDEDYRSGRFLLTGSANVLTLSRVADSLAGRMETIRMLPCRIHTSISRS
;
A
#
# COMPACT_ATOMS: atom_id res chain seq x y z
N MET A 1 -1.39 18.57 -11.97
CA MET A 1 -2.43 17.75 -12.62
C MET A 1 -2.03 16.30 -12.46
N LEU A 2 -2.82 15.52 -11.73
CA LEU A 2 -2.57 14.09 -11.52
C LEU A 2 -2.91 13.34 -12.80
N HIS A 3 -1.90 12.93 -13.57
CA HIS A 3 -2.12 12.09 -14.75
C HIS A 3 -2.27 10.63 -14.31
N ILE A 4 -3.51 10.13 -14.33
CA ILE A 4 -3.81 8.69 -14.15
C ILE A 4 -3.04 7.81 -15.16
N SER A 5 -2.57 8.39 -16.26
CA SER A 5 -1.77 7.74 -17.30
C SER A 5 -0.26 7.64 -16.99
N ASP A 6 0.24 8.26 -15.90
CA ASP A 6 1.65 8.19 -15.50
C ASP A 6 1.80 7.81 -14.01
N PRO A 7 1.71 6.50 -13.69
CA PRO A 7 1.93 5.98 -12.35
C PRO A 7 3.28 6.37 -11.73
N ALA A 8 4.33 6.49 -12.55
CA ALA A 8 5.66 6.84 -12.07
C ALA A 8 5.75 8.30 -11.67
N GLY A 9 5.23 9.21 -12.50
CA GLY A 9 5.11 10.63 -12.17
C GLY A 9 4.25 10.89 -10.94
N PHE A 10 3.18 10.10 -10.74
CA PHE A 10 2.35 10.16 -9.55
C PHE A 10 3.13 9.84 -8.27
N ILE A 11 3.86 8.72 -8.24
CA ILE A 11 4.57 8.26 -7.04
C ILE A 11 5.82 9.10 -6.75
N ARG A 12 6.54 9.55 -7.78
CA ARG A 12 7.83 10.28 -7.63
C ARG A 12 7.72 11.57 -6.82
N GLY A 13 6.55 12.21 -6.81
CA GLY A 13 6.31 13.43 -6.02
C GLY A 13 6.02 13.19 -4.54
N LEU A 14 5.91 11.93 -4.09
CA LEU A 14 5.50 11.58 -2.74
C LEU A 14 6.71 11.28 -1.85
N ASP A 15 6.83 12.00 -0.73
CA ASP A 15 7.84 11.68 0.30
C ASP A 15 7.38 10.50 1.17
N LYS A 16 6.15 10.60 1.70
CA LYS A 16 5.45 9.52 2.41
C LYS A 16 4.00 9.42 1.96
N ALA A 17 3.48 8.20 1.81
CA ALA A 17 2.10 7.99 1.40
C ALA A 17 1.48 6.70 1.95
N ILE A 18 0.16 6.74 2.16
CA ILE A 18 -0.67 5.56 2.40
C ILE A 18 -1.40 5.27 1.09
N VAL A 19 -1.20 4.07 0.55
CA VAL A 19 -1.89 3.59 -0.65
C VAL A 19 -2.89 2.54 -0.20
N ASP A 20 -4.15 2.95 -0.18
CA ASP A 20 -5.25 2.06 0.19
C ASP A 20 -5.67 1.21 -1.02
N GLU A 21 -6.02 -0.06 -0.78
CA GLU A 21 -6.51 -0.98 -1.81
C GLU A 21 -5.57 -1.09 -3.02
N LEU A 22 -4.26 -1.27 -2.77
CA LEU A 22 -3.22 -1.28 -3.82
C LEU A 22 -3.55 -2.21 -5.00
N GLN A 23 -4.25 -3.33 -4.75
CA GLN A 23 -4.67 -4.26 -5.78
C GLN A 23 -5.57 -3.66 -6.88
N ARG A 24 -6.18 -2.50 -6.64
CA ARG A 24 -7.04 -1.79 -7.59
C ARG A 24 -6.26 -0.87 -8.54
N ALA A 25 -4.97 -0.65 -8.28
CA ALA A 25 -4.15 0.30 -9.02
C ALA A 25 -2.84 -0.35 -9.50
N ASP A 26 -2.42 -0.03 -10.72
CA ASP A 26 -1.15 -0.51 -11.27
C ASP A 26 0.02 0.42 -10.87
N LEU A 27 0.30 0.47 -9.56
CA LEU A 27 1.32 1.35 -8.97
C LEU A 27 2.56 0.62 -8.46
N LEU A 28 2.55 -0.71 -8.41
CA LEU A 28 3.59 -1.50 -7.75
C LEU A 28 4.99 -1.26 -8.33
N LEU A 29 5.12 -1.20 -9.65
CA LEU A 29 6.40 -0.96 -10.31
C LEU A 29 6.94 0.45 -10.04
N ALA A 30 6.06 1.46 -10.02
CA ALA A 30 6.43 2.83 -9.70
C ALA A 30 6.89 2.97 -8.24
N ILE A 31 6.21 2.30 -7.31
CA ILE A 31 6.59 2.24 -5.90
C ILE A 31 7.94 1.54 -5.75
N LYS A 32 8.14 0.37 -6.37
CA LYS A 32 9.42 -0.35 -6.36
C LYS A 32 10.57 0.55 -6.79
N LYS A 33 10.44 1.20 -7.96
CA LYS A 33 11.47 2.09 -8.50
C LYS A 33 11.80 3.23 -7.52
N THR A 34 10.77 3.84 -6.93
CA THR A 34 10.94 4.96 -5.99
C THR A 34 11.61 4.53 -4.67
N VAL A 35 11.35 3.31 -4.20
CA VAL A 35 12.03 2.73 -3.01
C VAL A 35 13.46 2.30 -3.34
N ASP A 36 13.72 1.80 -4.55
CA ASP A 36 15.07 1.47 -5.02
C ASP A 36 15.95 2.73 -5.13
N GLU A 37 15.38 3.87 -5.53
CA GLU A 37 16.07 5.16 -5.63
C GLU A 37 16.33 5.82 -4.26
N ASP A 38 15.42 5.64 -3.30
CA ASP A 38 15.54 6.19 -1.95
C ASP A 38 14.96 5.22 -0.90
N TYR A 39 15.89 4.50 -0.26
CA TYR A 39 15.66 3.34 0.62
C TYR A 39 15.28 3.70 2.07
N ARG A 40 14.85 4.94 2.34
CA ARG A 40 14.40 5.31 3.68
C ARG A 40 13.18 4.48 4.08
N SER A 41 13.19 3.91 5.29
CA SER A 41 12.10 3.10 5.81
C SER A 41 10.83 3.91 6.05
N GLY A 42 9.66 3.27 5.92
CA GLY A 42 8.36 3.89 6.25
C GLY A 42 7.88 4.95 5.25
N ARG A 43 8.39 4.94 4.01
CA ARG A 43 7.91 5.84 2.95
C ARG A 43 6.52 5.48 2.44
N PHE A 44 6.19 4.20 2.38
CA PHE A 44 4.89 3.75 1.90
C PHE A 44 4.24 2.80 2.90
N LEU A 45 2.97 3.06 3.20
CA LEU A 45 2.08 2.09 3.84
C LEU A 45 1.10 1.60 2.78
N LEU A 46 1.11 0.29 2.53
CA LEU A 46 0.28 -0.34 1.51
C LEU A 46 -0.78 -1.18 2.21
N THR A 47 -2.04 -1.02 1.82
CA THR A 47 -3.16 -1.80 2.37
C THR A 47 -3.88 -2.56 1.25
N GLY A 48 -4.70 -3.52 1.67
CA GLY A 48 -5.87 -3.93 0.90
C GLY A 48 -6.63 -5.07 1.54
N SER A 49 -7.92 -5.13 1.24
CA SER A 49 -8.92 -6.04 1.81
C SER A 49 -8.94 -7.41 1.15
N ALA A 50 -8.65 -7.49 -0.14
CA ALA A 50 -8.27 -8.76 -0.75
C ALA A 50 -6.98 -9.23 -0.08
N ASN A 51 -6.65 -10.51 -0.19
CA ASN A 51 -5.29 -10.93 0.11
C ASN A 51 -4.37 -10.27 -0.95
N VAL A 52 -4.07 -8.96 -0.84
CA VAL A 52 -2.96 -8.26 -1.53
C VAL A 52 -1.69 -9.09 -1.40
N LEU A 53 -1.66 -9.85 -0.31
CA LEU A 53 -0.76 -10.89 0.11
C LEU A 53 -1.02 -12.29 -0.49
N THR A 54 -1.64 -12.42 -1.66
CA THR A 54 -1.15 -13.38 -2.67
C THR A 54 0.19 -12.91 -3.27
N LEU A 55 0.87 -12.01 -2.55
CA LEU A 55 2.27 -11.94 -2.13
C LEU A 55 3.35 -12.17 -3.19
N SER A 56 3.26 -13.14 -4.09
CA SER A 56 4.38 -13.43 -4.99
C SER A 56 4.80 -12.19 -5.75
N ARG A 57 3.88 -11.50 -6.45
CA ARG A 57 4.27 -10.34 -7.26
C ARG A 57 4.75 -9.14 -6.43
N VAL A 58 4.11 -8.86 -5.29
CA VAL A 58 4.45 -7.72 -4.43
C VAL A 58 5.72 -8.00 -3.61
N ALA A 59 5.81 -9.18 -3.01
CA ALA A 59 7.01 -9.62 -2.30
C ALA A 59 8.20 -9.78 -3.24
N ASP A 60 8.04 -10.30 -4.46
CA ASP A 60 9.13 -10.34 -5.45
C ASP A 60 9.55 -8.92 -5.86
N SER A 61 8.58 -8.00 -5.98
CA SER A 61 8.86 -6.62 -6.35
C SER A 61 9.57 -5.84 -5.24
N LEU A 62 9.22 -6.09 -3.98
CA LEU A 62 9.70 -5.34 -2.80
C LEU A 62 10.50 -6.21 -1.82
N ALA A 63 11.10 -7.30 -2.31
CA ALA A 63 11.82 -8.27 -1.50
C ALA A 63 12.91 -7.59 -0.65
N GLY A 64 12.87 -7.85 0.67
CA GLY A 64 13.80 -7.25 1.63
C GLY A 64 13.55 -5.78 1.96
N ARG A 65 12.58 -5.12 1.32
CA ARG A 65 12.29 -3.68 1.43
C ARG A 65 10.93 -3.38 2.05
N MET A 66 10.14 -4.41 2.31
CA MET A 66 8.82 -4.30 2.91
C MET A 66 8.67 -5.27 4.09
N GLU A 67 7.82 -4.89 5.02
CA GLU A 67 7.34 -5.75 6.08
C GLU A 67 5.82 -5.91 5.92
N THR A 68 5.32 -7.12 6.17
CA THR A 68 3.89 -7.42 6.05
C THR A 68 3.26 -7.59 7.43
N ILE A 69 2.27 -6.76 7.73
CA ILE A 69 1.49 -6.85 8.98
C ILE A 69 0.07 -7.28 8.63
N ARG A 70 -0.36 -8.42 9.18
CA ARG A 70 -1.76 -8.89 9.03
C ARG A 70 -2.63 -8.17 10.06
N MET A 71 -3.55 -7.33 9.59
CA MET A 71 -4.58 -6.74 10.44
C MET A 71 -5.71 -7.75 10.69
N LEU A 72 -6.09 -7.94 11.95
CA LEU A 72 -7.23 -8.78 12.32
C LEU A 72 -8.55 -8.00 12.19
N PRO A 73 -9.68 -8.70 11.97
CA PRO A 73 -10.99 -8.05 11.97
C PRO A 73 -11.25 -7.30 13.28
N CYS A 74 -11.66 -6.05 13.16
CA CYS A 74 -12.14 -5.27 14.30
C CYS A 74 -13.63 -5.61 14.55
N ARG A 75 -14.01 -5.83 15.81
CA ARG A 75 -15.43 -5.96 16.20
C ARG A 75 -15.95 -4.61 16.65
N ILE A 76 -17.05 -4.17 16.07
CA ILE A 76 -17.82 -3.04 16.58
C ILE A 76 -18.68 -3.51 17.77
N HIS A 77 -18.51 -2.88 18.94
CA HIS A 77 -19.39 -3.10 20.10
C HIS A 77 -20.52 -2.07 20.06
N THR A 78 -21.69 -2.48 19.57
CA THR A 78 -22.88 -1.62 19.57
C THR A 78 -23.65 -1.84 20.87
N SER A 79 -23.52 -0.93 21.83
CA SER A 79 -24.44 -0.84 22.97
C SER A 79 -25.76 -0.25 22.49
N ILE A 80 -26.71 -1.10 22.13
CA ILE A 80 -28.09 -0.68 21.90
C ILE A 80 -28.71 -0.44 23.28
N SER A 81 -28.69 0.81 23.73
CA SER A 81 -29.56 1.26 24.81
C SER A 81 -30.98 1.31 24.26
N ARG A 82 -31.83 0.36 24.68
CA ARG A 82 -33.28 0.48 24.53
C ARG A 82 -33.78 1.32 25.70
N SER A 83 -34.23 2.54 25.41
CA SER A 83 -35.17 3.31 26.24
C SER A 83 -36.57 2.72 26.12
#